data_AF-A0A8S1PHJ9-F1
#
_entry.id   AF-A0A8S1PHJ9-F1
#
_cell.length_a   1.000
_cell.length_b   1.000
_cell.length_c   1.000
_cell.angle_alpha   90.00
_cell.angle_beta   90.00
_cell.angle_gamma   90.00
#
_symmetry.space_group_name_H-M   'P 1'
#
loop_
_entity.id
_entity.type
_entity.pdbx_description
1 polymer ?
#
loop_
_entity_poly.entity_id
_entity_poly.type
_entity_poly.pdbx_seq_one_letter_code
_entity_poly.pdbx_strand_id
1 'polypeptide(L)'
;MIQEITNFQIQESPSCMDISKEFMAIGTLDENIYLYSQPFQLKSNETILQNHLLGVIDLSINADETQIVVSSLDNYLRIWDIDDKKLISEIQCDAFANWKVRFVDSSTVVTSGEMGIINFYHIDTKEKIQKIETDPIYYSCSLQINDQLLAVGNEGGALYLIDQSSQKKVIKPHSKAIKTLLFMDNNKILTGSDDGLIKLIDLEKSEIIQQFRGHKYGVMDLSKINEKSFVSCSTDRTIRVWDMNQIYSQKHIQTMNDKPGGISGIRYKNDQIIAAHDCGIICFYAI
;
A
#
# COMPACT_ATOMS: atom_id res chain seq x y z
N MET A 1 -8.39 -0.76 24.01
CA MET A 1 -8.91 -2.05 23.50
C MET A 1 -9.37 -1.71 22.11
N ILE A 2 -9.01 -2.47 21.08
CA ILE A 2 -9.43 -2.08 19.73
C ILE A 2 -10.94 -2.39 19.61
N GLN A 3 -11.75 -1.40 19.26
CA GLN A 3 -13.20 -1.52 19.19
C GLN A 3 -13.74 -0.97 17.88
N GLU A 4 -14.61 -1.72 17.21
CA GLU A 4 -15.30 -1.26 16.01
C GLU A 4 -16.26 -0.12 16.36
N ILE A 5 -16.13 1.00 15.65
CA ILE A 5 -16.96 2.20 15.81
C ILE A 5 -18.13 2.14 14.82
N THR A 6 -17.82 1.88 13.55
CA THR A 6 -18.77 1.84 12.44
C THR A 6 -18.17 1.09 11.25
N ASN A 7 -19.01 0.72 10.29
CA ASN A 7 -18.59 0.15 9.02
C ASN A 7 -19.57 0.56 7.90
N PHE A 8 -19.14 0.39 6.66
CA PHE A 8 -20.03 0.44 5.50
C PHE A 8 -19.62 -0.59 4.46
N GLN A 9 -20.56 -0.93 3.58
CA GLN A 9 -20.37 -1.85 2.46
C GLN A 9 -20.12 -1.06 1.17
N ILE A 10 -19.07 -1.45 0.44
CA ILE A 10 -18.82 -1.09 -0.96
C ILE A 10 -19.26 -2.22 -1.89
N GLN A 11 -19.46 -1.91 -3.17
CA GLN A 11 -20.12 -2.81 -4.12
C GLN A 11 -19.33 -4.09 -4.40
N GLU A 12 -17.99 -4.01 -4.38
CA GLU A 12 -17.09 -5.12 -4.66
C GLU A 12 -15.90 -5.18 -3.71
N SER A 13 -15.13 -6.26 -3.79
CA SER A 13 -13.91 -6.46 -3.00
C SER A 13 -12.87 -5.34 -3.24
N PRO A 14 -12.33 -4.71 -2.17
CA PRO A 14 -11.27 -3.74 -2.27
C PRO A 14 -9.94 -4.44 -2.59
N SER A 15 -9.28 -3.99 -3.66
CA SER A 15 -7.95 -4.46 -4.07
C SER A 15 -6.83 -3.63 -3.44
N CYS A 16 -7.10 -2.35 -3.21
CA CYS A 16 -6.16 -1.43 -2.58
C CYS A 16 -6.89 -0.29 -1.87
N MET A 17 -6.19 0.38 -0.97
CA MET A 17 -6.66 1.57 -0.26
C MET A 17 -5.48 2.48 -0.04
N ASP A 18 -5.70 3.80 -0.12
CA ASP A 18 -4.75 4.80 0.34
C ASP A 18 -5.46 5.95 1.06
N ILE A 19 -4.71 6.68 1.89
CA ILE A 19 -5.28 7.74 2.72
C ILE A 19 -4.34 8.92 2.84
N SER A 20 -4.92 10.11 2.80
CA SER A 20 -4.25 11.38 3.03
C SER A 20 -4.83 12.07 4.27
N LYS A 21 -4.66 13.38 4.40
CA LYS A 21 -5.32 14.20 5.42
C LYS A 21 -6.81 14.33 5.14
N GLU A 22 -7.17 14.75 3.94
CA GLU A 22 -8.53 15.12 3.58
C GLU A 22 -9.27 14.00 2.82
N PHE A 23 -8.54 13.03 2.26
CA PHE A 23 -9.09 12.02 1.36
C PHE A 23 -8.74 10.59 1.75
N MET A 24 -9.64 9.67 1.44
CA MET A 24 -9.43 8.24 1.47
C MET A 24 -9.89 7.69 0.12
N ALA A 25 -9.02 6.93 -0.56
CA ALA A 25 -9.30 6.33 -1.85
C ALA A 25 -9.26 4.81 -1.75
N ILE A 26 -10.24 4.14 -2.34
CA ILE A 26 -10.35 2.67 -2.35
C ILE A 26 -10.55 2.22 -3.79
N GLY A 27 -9.65 1.36 -4.26
CA GLY A 27 -9.75 0.72 -5.56
C GLY A 27 -10.39 -0.65 -5.43
N THR A 28 -11.22 -1.01 -6.40
CA THR A 28 -12.00 -2.25 -6.38
C THR A 28 -11.87 -3.05 -7.68
N LEU A 29 -12.25 -4.32 -7.61
CA LEU A 29 -12.21 -5.23 -8.75
C LEU A 29 -13.29 -4.94 -9.81
N ASP A 30 -14.33 -4.18 -9.48
CA ASP A 30 -15.35 -3.65 -10.43
C ASP A 30 -14.91 -2.38 -11.16
N GLU A 31 -13.61 -2.11 -11.27
CA GLU A 31 -13.04 -1.00 -12.05
C GLU A 31 -13.27 0.40 -11.44
N ASN A 32 -13.94 0.48 -10.29
CA ASN A 32 -14.23 1.74 -9.63
C ASN A 32 -13.12 2.19 -8.69
N ILE A 33 -13.03 3.50 -8.50
CA ILE A 33 -12.31 4.11 -7.38
C ILE A 33 -13.32 4.88 -6.54
N TYR A 34 -13.45 4.49 -5.27
CA TYR A 34 -14.27 5.17 -4.29
C TYR A 34 -13.41 6.17 -3.53
N LEU A 35 -13.67 7.46 -3.75
CA LEU A 35 -12.99 8.58 -3.09
C LEU A 35 -13.92 9.19 -2.03
N TYR A 36 -13.46 9.23 -0.78
CA TYR A 36 -14.18 9.80 0.35
C TYR A 36 -13.44 11.02 0.87
N SER A 37 -14.13 12.14 1.04
CA SER A 37 -13.63 13.28 1.81
C SER A 37 -13.98 13.14 3.30
N GLN A 38 -13.21 13.82 4.16
CA GLN A 38 -13.50 13.89 5.58
C GLN A 38 -14.94 14.38 5.87
N PRO A 39 -15.62 13.83 6.89
CA PRO A 39 -15.24 12.66 7.68
C PRO A 39 -15.47 11.34 6.92
N PHE A 40 -14.46 10.46 6.91
CA PHE A 40 -14.44 9.25 6.07
C PHE A 40 -15.54 8.22 6.33
N GLN A 41 -16.21 8.28 7.48
CA GLN A 41 -17.26 7.34 7.84
C GLN A 41 -18.59 7.62 7.13
N LEU A 42 -18.74 8.81 6.53
CA LEU A 42 -19.97 9.23 5.86
C LEU A 42 -19.96 8.80 4.41
N LYS A 43 -20.74 7.77 4.07
CA LYS A 43 -20.92 7.32 2.68
C LYS A 43 -21.45 8.42 1.75
N SER A 44 -22.12 9.45 2.27
CA SER A 44 -22.54 10.62 1.48
C SER A 44 -21.39 11.45 0.90
N ASN A 45 -20.16 11.26 1.40
CA ASN A 45 -18.97 11.96 0.92
C ASN A 45 -18.27 11.21 -0.23
N GLU A 46 -18.87 10.13 -0.71
CA GLU A 46 -18.36 9.29 -1.78
C GLU A 46 -18.43 9.99 -3.14
N THR A 47 -17.33 9.93 -3.87
CA THR A 47 -17.25 10.20 -5.30
C THR A 47 -16.69 8.95 -5.97
N ILE A 48 -17.31 8.51 -7.06
CA ILE A 48 -16.83 7.37 -7.83
C ILE A 48 -16.11 7.89 -9.08
N LEU A 49 -14.84 7.52 -9.24
CA LEU A 49 -14.07 7.77 -10.46
C LEU A 49 -14.12 6.52 -11.33
N GLN A 50 -14.48 6.68 -12.60
CA GLN A 50 -14.69 5.58 -13.55
C GLN A 50 -13.95 5.87 -14.86
N ASN A 51 -13.08 4.94 -15.25
CA ASN A 51 -12.51 4.83 -16.60
C ASN A 51 -11.62 3.58 -16.74
N HIS A 52 -11.39 2.83 -15.65
CA HIS A 52 -10.54 1.64 -15.68
C HIS A 52 -11.26 0.46 -16.31
N LEU A 53 -10.49 -0.46 -16.87
CA LEU A 53 -11.00 -1.74 -17.38
C LEU A 53 -10.23 -2.88 -16.70
N LEU A 54 -10.91 -4.01 -16.50
CA LEU A 54 -10.35 -5.24 -15.91
C LEU A 54 -9.96 -5.12 -14.41
N GLY A 55 -10.37 -4.06 -13.72
CA GLY A 55 -10.24 -3.90 -12.27
C GLY A 55 -9.00 -3.13 -11.81
N VAL A 56 -9.14 -2.37 -10.73
CA VAL A 56 -8.06 -1.59 -10.12
C VAL A 56 -7.12 -2.54 -9.36
N ILE A 57 -5.80 -2.32 -9.48
CA ILE A 57 -4.77 -3.11 -8.79
C ILE A 57 -4.23 -2.36 -7.57
N ASP A 58 -3.76 -1.13 -7.78
CA ASP A 58 -3.11 -0.31 -6.75
C ASP A 58 -3.40 1.17 -7.03
N LEU A 59 -3.36 1.99 -6.00
CA LEU A 59 -3.52 3.44 -6.12
C LEU A 59 -2.65 4.18 -5.11
N SER A 60 -2.42 5.46 -5.36
CA SER A 60 -1.73 6.36 -4.44
C SER A 60 -2.27 7.77 -4.57
N ILE A 61 -2.46 8.46 -3.44
CA ILE A 61 -2.71 9.90 -3.39
C ILE A 61 -1.35 10.60 -3.29
N ASN A 62 -1.14 11.68 -4.03
CA ASN A 62 0.11 12.45 -3.93
C ASN A 62 0.17 13.30 -2.65
N ALA A 63 1.37 13.77 -2.30
CA ALA A 63 1.62 14.42 -1.01
C ALA A 63 0.87 15.74 -0.80
N ASP A 64 0.56 16.48 -1.88
CA ASP A 64 -0.21 17.73 -1.83
C ASP A 64 -1.73 17.52 -1.94
N GLU A 65 -2.18 16.26 -2.07
CA GLU A 65 -3.57 15.85 -2.14
C GLU A 65 -4.35 16.44 -3.33
N THR A 66 -3.65 16.72 -4.44
CA THR A 66 -4.25 17.22 -5.68
C THR A 66 -4.52 16.13 -6.70
N GLN A 67 -3.80 14.99 -6.62
CA GLN A 67 -3.88 13.93 -7.63
C GLN A 67 -3.95 12.52 -7.04
N ILE A 68 -4.60 11.62 -7.79
CA ILE A 68 -4.58 10.17 -7.54
C ILE A 68 -4.01 9.49 -8.77
N VAL A 69 -3.01 8.62 -8.59
CA VAL A 69 -2.58 7.68 -9.61
C VAL A 69 -3.17 6.31 -9.32
N VAL A 70 -3.67 5.66 -10.35
CA VAL A 70 -4.35 4.35 -10.25
C VAL A 70 -3.79 3.43 -11.33
N SER A 71 -3.37 2.22 -10.93
CA SER A 71 -2.96 1.15 -11.84
C SER A 71 -4.05 0.10 -11.99
N SER A 72 -4.13 -0.53 -13.17
CA SER A 72 -5.21 -1.44 -13.54
C SER A 72 -4.71 -2.60 -14.39
N LEU A 73 -5.46 -3.72 -14.41
CA LEU A 73 -5.13 -4.93 -15.16
C LEU A 73 -5.22 -4.74 -16.69
N ASP A 74 -5.82 -3.64 -17.14
CA ASP A 74 -5.78 -3.20 -18.54
C ASP A 74 -4.40 -2.64 -18.99
N ASN A 75 -3.41 -2.64 -18.10
CA ASN A 75 -2.06 -2.09 -18.31
C ASN A 75 -2.03 -0.57 -18.50
N TYR A 76 -3.01 0.17 -17.98
CA TYR A 76 -2.96 1.62 -17.94
C TYR A 76 -2.75 2.15 -16.52
N LEU A 77 -2.00 3.24 -16.44
CA LEU A 77 -2.06 4.17 -15.31
C LEU A 77 -3.01 5.29 -15.68
N ARG A 78 -3.90 5.65 -14.74
CA ARG A 78 -4.75 6.83 -14.87
C ARG A 78 -4.46 7.77 -13.72
N ILE A 79 -4.22 9.02 -14.06
CA ILE A 79 -3.95 10.11 -13.11
C ILE A 79 -5.17 11.01 -13.11
N TRP A 80 -5.76 11.20 -11.94
CA TRP A 80 -6.97 11.97 -11.73
C TRP A 80 -6.67 13.22 -10.93
N ASP A 81 -7.30 14.33 -11.30
CA ASP A 81 -7.42 15.52 -10.47
C ASP A 81 -8.48 15.28 -9.40
N ILE A 82 -8.15 15.54 -8.13
CA ILE A 82 -9.06 15.31 -7.01
C ILE A 82 -10.16 16.38 -6.95
N ASP A 83 -9.80 17.65 -7.13
CA ASP A 83 -10.73 18.78 -6.99
C ASP A 83 -11.72 18.82 -8.16
N ASP A 84 -11.20 18.67 -9.37
CA ASP A 84 -11.96 18.71 -10.61
C ASP A 84 -12.63 17.37 -10.94
N LYS A 85 -12.20 16.28 -10.29
CA LYS A 85 -12.68 14.90 -10.51
C LYS A 85 -12.53 14.46 -11.97
N LYS A 86 -11.46 14.91 -12.63
CA LYS A 86 -11.20 14.67 -14.06
C LYS A 86 -9.95 13.84 -14.24
N LEU A 87 -10.00 13.00 -15.28
CA LEU A 87 -8.81 12.32 -15.77
C LEU A 87 -7.86 13.35 -16.38
N ILE A 88 -6.65 13.46 -15.83
CA ILE A 88 -5.57 14.33 -16.31
C ILE A 88 -4.74 13.59 -17.35
N SER A 89 -4.33 12.35 -17.04
CA SER A 89 -3.44 11.58 -17.89
C SER A 89 -3.76 10.10 -17.88
N GLU A 90 -3.47 9.46 -18.99
CA GLU A 90 -3.62 8.02 -19.21
C GLU A 90 -2.34 7.54 -19.90
N ILE A 91 -1.61 6.66 -19.23
CA ILE A 91 -0.27 6.19 -19.61
C ILE A 91 -0.33 4.68 -19.79
N GLN A 92 0.05 4.19 -20.97
CA GLN A 92 0.12 2.76 -21.23
C GLN A 92 1.41 2.17 -20.67
N CYS A 93 1.28 1.16 -19.83
CA CYS A 93 2.38 0.36 -19.29
C CYS A 93 2.67 -0.86 -20.15
N ASP A 94 3.86 -1.43 -19.96
CA ASP A 94 4.14 -2.78 -20.44
C ASP A 94 3.25 -3.78 -19.68
N ALA A 95 2.91 -4.90 -20.30
CA ALA A 95 2.10 -5.94 -19.67
C ALA A 95 2.70 -6.37 -18.32
N PHE A 96 1.86 -6.41 -17.29
CA PHE A 96 2.22 -6.83 -15.92
C PHE A 96 3.28 -5.95 -15.22
N ALA A 97 3.61 -4.77 -15.76
CA ALA A 97 4.65 -3.88 -15.19
C ALA A 97 4.12 -2.88 -14.14
N ASN A 98 2.84 -2.96 -13.76
CA ASN A 98 2.12 -1.96 -12.96
C ASN A 98 1.37 -2.54 -11.74
N TRP A 99 1.89 -3.62 -11.14
CA TRP A 99 1.31 -4.23 -9.94
C TRP A 99 1.26 -3.29 -8.72
N LYS A 100 2.23 -2.38 -8.61
CA LYS A 100 2.24 -1.30 -7.62
C LYS A 100 2.59 0.02 -8.27
N VAL A 101 2.04 1.12 -7.75
CA VAL A 101 2.27 2.48 -8.27
C VAL A 101 2.40 3.51 -7.15
N ARG A 102 3.37 4.42 -7.25
CA ARG A 102 3.54 5.54 -6.31
C ARG A 102 3.89 6.81 -7.07
N PHE A 103 3.50 7.96 -6.52
CA PHE A 103 4.08 9.23 -6.93
C PHE A 103 5.53 9.31 -6.44
N VAL A 104 6.41 9.78 -7.31
CA VAL A 104 7.77 10.21 -6.95
C VAL A 104 7.74 11.69 -6.58
N ASP A 105 7.01 12.46 -7.38
CA ASP A 105 6.73 13.88 -7.21
C ASP A 105 5.40 14.21 -7.94
N SER A 106 5.07 15.50 -8.08
CA SER A 106 3.83 15.95 -8.74
C SER A 106 3.77 15.70 -10.26
N SER A 107 4.88 15.31 -10.88
CA SER A 107 5.03 15.13 -12.33
C SER A 107 5.47 13.72 -12.73
N THR A 108 5.92 12.91 -11.76
CA THR A 108 6.52 11.60 -12.00
C THR A 108 5.87 10.52 -11.15
N VAL A 109 5.57 9.40 -11.78
CA VAL A 109 5.09 8.17 -11.11
C VAL A 109 6.06 7.03 -11.35
N VAL A 110 6.18 6.15 -10.36
CA VAL A 110 6.96 4.92 -10.43
C VAL A 110 6.04 3.72 -10.31
N THR A 111 6.27 2.71 -11.13
CA THR A 111 5.62 1.42 -11.04
C THR A 111 6.61 0.31 -10.76
N SER A 112 6.15 -0.75 -10.11
CA SER A 112 6.85 -2.04 -10.07
C SER A 112 5.90 -3.14 -10.49
N GLY A 113 6.42 -4.13 -11.22
CA GLY A 113 5.64 -5.25 -11.68
C GLY A 113 6.42 -6.56 -11.81
N GLU A 114 5.98 -7.40 -12.74
CA GLU A 114 6.64 -8.65 -13.08
C GLU A 114 8.04 -8.43 -13.68
N MET A 115 8.82 -9.50 -13.72
CA MET A 115 10.21 -9.55 -14.18
C MET A 115 11.17 -8.63 -13.44
N GLY A 116 10.77 -8.10 -12.27
CA GLY A 116 11.61 -7.16 -11.51
C GLY A 116 11.81 -5.83 -12.22
N ILE A 117 10.88 -5.48 -13.11
CA ILE A 117 10.93 -4.21 -13.85
C ILE A 117 10.29 -3.12 -13.00
N ILE A 118 11.03 -2.03 -12.85
CA ILE A 118 10.59 -0.78 -12.23
C ILE A 118 10.64 0.30 -13.31
N ASN A 119 9.51 0.91 -13.60
CA ASN A 119 9.41 1.94 -14.63
C ASN A 119 9.06 3.29 -13.98
N PHE A 120 9.65 4.36 -14.48
CA PHE A 120 9.28 5.73 -14.14
C PHE A 120 8.64 6.36 -15.36
N TYR A 121 7.54 7.06 -15.15
CA TYR A 121 6.79 7.74 -16.18
C TYR A 121 6.61 9.20 -15.81
N HIS A 122 6.82 10.09 -16.78
CA HIS A 122 6.42 11.48 -16.65
C HIS A 122 4.94 11.60 -17.00
N ILE A 123 4.15 12.26 -16.13
CA ILE A 123 2.69 12.29 -16.21
C ILE A 123 2.21 13.03 -17.46
N ASP A 124 2.77 14.22 -17.74
CA ASP A 124 2.30 15.06 -18.84
C ASP A 124 2.72 14.53 -20.22
N THR A 125 3.99 14.15 -20.39
CA THR A 125 4.49 13.62 -21.66
C THR A 125 4.05 12.19 -21.91
N LYS A 126 3.64 11.46 -20.85
CA LYS A 126 3.27 10.03 -20.87
C LYS A 126 4.44 9.12 -21.25
N GLU A 127 5.66 9.64 -21.22
CA GLU A 127 6.85 8.91 -21.62
C GLU A 127 7.43 8.14 -20.44
N LYS A 128 7.94 6.94 -20.73
CA LYS A 128 8.78 6.18 -19.82
C LYS A 128 10.16 6.85 -19.79
N ILE A 129 10.48 7.53 -18.68
CA ILE A 129 11.71 8.31 -18.54
C ILE A 129 12.86 7.49 -17.98
N GLN A 130 12.56 6.38 -17.29
CA GLN A 130 13.58 5.52 -16.69
C GLN A 130 13.07 4.09 -16.52
N LYS A 131 13.98 3.13 -16.63
CA LYS A 131 13.75 1.72 -16.33
C LYS A 131 14.87 1.21 -15.43
N ILE A 132 14.50 0.51 -14.36
CA ILE A 132 15.42 -0.17 -13.45
C ILE A 132 15.01 -1.63 -13.35
N GLU A 133 15.97 -2.55 -13.39
CA GLU A 133 15.74 -3.99 -13.29
C GLU A 133 16.32 -4.55 -11.99
N THR A 134 15.54 -5.32 -11.24
CA THR A 134 15.99 -6.13 -10.09
C THR A 134 16.10 -7.59 -10.51
N ASP A 135 16.32 -8.51 -9.55
CA ASP A 135 16.11 -9.92 -9.86
C ASP A 135 14.62 -10.13 -10.22
N PRO A 136 14.30 -11.10 -11.11
CA PRO A 136 12.94 -11.32 -11.57
C PRO A 136 11.97 -11.52 -10.40
N ILE A 137 10.86 -10.80 -10.47
CA ILE A 137 9.71 -10.91 -9.57
C ILE A 137 8.57 -11.47 -10.43
N TYR A 138 7.95 -12.60 -10.08
CA TYR A 138 7.00 -13.26 -10.97
C TYR A 138 5.54 -13.06 -10.56
N TYR A 139 5.25 -12.93 -9.28
CA TYR A 139 3.86 -13.01 -8.81
C TYR A 139 3.43 -11.93 -7.82
N SER A 140 4.36 -11.26 -7.15
CA SER A 140 4.02 -10.28 -6.12
C SER A 140 5.18 -9.33 -5.89
N CYS A 141 4.88 -8.04 -5.86
CA CYS A 141 5.80 -7.01 -5.40
C CYS A 141 5.14 -6.11 -4.37
N SER A 142 5.99 -5.43 -3.60
CA SER A 142 5.62 -4.29 -2.77
C SER A 142 6.49 -3.11 -3.16
N LEU A 143 5.91 -1.91 -3.10
CA LEU A 143 6.55 -0.67 -3.52
C LEU A 143 6.27 0.42 -2.49
N GLN A 144 7.31 1.09 -2.04
CA GLN A 144 7.21 2.32 -1.26
C GLN A 144 8.35 3.25 -1.62
N ILE A 145 8.15 4.55 -1.41
CA ILE A 145 9.13 5.58 -1.70
C ILE A 145 9.12 6.62 -0.57
N ASN A 146 10.30 7.12 -0.22
CA ASN A 146 10.46 8.35 0.55
C ASN A 146 11.37 9.31 -0.24
N ASP A 147 11.69 10.47 0.34
CA ASP A 147 12.50 11.50 -0.32
C ASP A 147 13.89 11.02 -0.78
N GLN A 148 14.39 9.90 -0.24
CA GLN A 148 15.75 9.40 -0.45
C GLN A 148 15.82 8.11 -1.26
N LEU A 149 14.86 7.20 -1.06
CA LEU A 149 14.94 5.81 -1.47
C LEU A 149 13.60 5.30 -1.98
N LEU A 150 13.68 4.54 -3.07
CA LEU A 150 12.67 3.60 -3.50
C LEU A 150 12.94 2.24 -2.86
N ALA A 151 11.93 1.64 -2.24
CA ALA A 151 11.98 0.32 -1.66
C ALA A 151 11.07 -0.64 -2.44
N VAL A 152 11.63 -1.77 -2.87
CA VAL A 152 10.90 -2.80 -3.61
C VAL A 152 11.10 -4.16 -2.94
N GLY A 153 9.99 -4.79 -2.54
CA GLY A 153 10.00 -6.14 -2.00
C GLY A 153 9.59 -7.15 -3.07
N ASN A 154 10.26 -8.30 -3.13
CA ASN A 154 9.93 -9.35 -4.08
C ASN A 154 9.33 -10.61 -3.42
N GLU A 155 8.94 -11.56 -4.27
CA GLU A 155 8.39 -12.86 -3.86
C GLU A 155 9.37 -13.78 -3.12
N GLY A 156 10.67 -13.61 -3.36
CA GLY A 156 11.74 -14.38 -2.73
C GLY A 156 12.13 -13.85 -1.33
N GLY A 157 11.47 -12.80 -0.85
CA GLY A 157 11.77 -12.19 0.45
C GLY A 157 12.95 -11.22 0.44
N ALA A 158 13.41 -10.80 -0.74
CA ALA A 158 14.42 -9.76 -0.90
C ALA A 158 13.79 -8.36 -0.93
N LEU A 159 14.48 -7.42 -0.30
CA LEU A 159 14.22 -5.99 -0.31
C LEU A 159 15.32 -5.30 -1.11
N TYR A 160 14.93 -4.63 -2.19
CA TYR A 160 15.79 -3.74 -2.96
C TYR A 160 15.57 -2.31 -2.48
N LEU A 161 16.66 -1.63 -2.17
CA LEU A 161 16.70 -0.20 -1.86
C LEU A 161 17.43 0.48 -3.01
N ILE A 162 16.79 1.45 -3.63
CA ILE A 162 17.26 2.11 -4.84
C ILE A 162 17.31 3.61 -4.58
N ASP A 163 18.50 4.20 -4.71
CA ASP A 163 18.68 5.65 -4.56
C ASP A 163 18.39 6.41 -5.86
N GLN A 164 18.39 7.74 -5.77
CA GLN A 164 18.15 8.64 -6.91
C GLN A 164 19.19 8.46 -8.04
N SER A 165 20.39 7.95 -7.74
CA SER A 165 21.42 7.61 -8.73
C SER A 165 21.25 6.22 -9.34
N SER A 166 20.14 5.53 -9.04
CA SER A 166 19.84 4.15 -9.44
C SER A 166 20.77 3.10 -8.86
N GLN A 167 21.54 3.42 -7.81
CA GLN A 167 22.34 2.41 -7.11
C GLN A 167 21.43 1.53 -6.27
N LYS A 168 21.75 0.24 -6.25
CA LYS A 168 20.91 -0.79 -5.65
C LYS A 168 21.62 -1.41 -4.46
N LYS A 169 20.91 -1.50 -3.34
CA LYS A 169 21.30 -2.30 -2.18
C LYS A 169 20.25 -3.38 -1.96
N VAL A 170 20.68 -4.60 -1.65
CA VAL A 170 19.77 -5.74 -1.45
C VAL A 170 19.93 -6.29 -0.06
N ILE A 171 18.81 -6.49 0.62
CA ILE A 171 18.72 -7.16 1.92
C ILE A 171 17.77 -8.35 1.72
N LYS A 172 18.04 -9.49 2.35
CA LYS A 172 17.15 -10.67 2.29
C LYS A 172 16.49 -10.90 3.65
N PRO A 173 15.54 -10.03 4.06
CA PRO A 173 14.94 -10.12 5.37
C PRO A 173 14.02 -11.33 5.52
N HIS A 174 13.34 -11.77 4.48
CA HIS A 174 12.28 -12.77 4.59
C HIS A 174 12.59 -14.02 3.77
N SER A 175 11.93 -15.14 4.10
CA SER A 175 12.02 -16.39 3.33
C SER A 175 10.87 -16.57 2.33
N LYS A 176 9.96 -15.60 2.28
CA LYS A 176 8.76 -15.58 1.43
C LYS A 176 8.46 -14.14 1.00
N ALA A 177 7.48 -13.98 0.14
CA ALA A 177 7.11 -12.71 -0.48
C ALA A 177 6.98 -11.58 0.55
N ILE A 178 7.56 -10.43 0.24
CA ILE A 178 7.30 -9.19 0.98
C ILE A 178 6.07 -8.53 0.36
N LYS A 179 4.98 -8.49 1.13
CA LYS A 179 3.67 -8.01 0.69
C LYS A 179 3.46 -6.53 0.94
N THR A 180 4.15 -5.97 1.94
CA THR A 180 3.98 -4.59 2.35
C THR A 180 5.27 -4.01 2.91
N LEU A 181 5.44 -2.71 2.68
CA LEU A 181 6.59 -1.91 3.05
C LEU A 181 6.08 -0.63 3.69
N LEU A 182 6.73 -0.17 4.75
CA LEU A 182 6.40 1.09 5.40
C LEU A 182 7.68 1.77 5.90
N PHE A 183 8.03 2.90 5.31
CA PHE A 183 9.06 3.77 5.89
C PHE A 183 8.56 4.33 7.22
N MET A 184 9.31 4.07 8.28
CA MET A 184 9.05 4.67 9.58
C MET A 184 9.73 6.03 9.68
N ASP A 185 10.90 6.17 9.06
CA ASP A 185 11.64 7.42 8.89
C ASP A 185 12.61 7.23 7.70
N ASN A 186 13.53 8.17 7.48
CA ASN A 186 14.51 8.07 6.39
C ASN A 186 15.56 6.95 6.60
N ASN A 187 15.68 6.43 7.83
CA ASN A 187 16.69 5.47 8.24
C ASN A 187 16.10 4.10 8.59
N LYS A 188 14.77 3.95 8.64
CA LYS A 188 14.10 2.72 9.05
C LYS A 188 12.92 2.38 8.18
N ILE A 189 12.84 1.10 7.83
CA ILE A 189 11.71 0.54 7.08
C ILE A 189 11.18 -0.72 7.77
N LEU A 190 9.87 -0.88 7.78
CA LEU A 190 9.19 -2.12 8.13
C LEU A 190 8.86 -2.92 6.88
N THR A 191 9.08 -4.22 6.94
CA THR A 191 8.71 -5.18 5.89
C THR A 191 7.75 -6.21 6.47
N GLY A 192 6.61 -6.42 5.82
CA GLY A 192 5.63 -7.47 6.15
C GLY A 192 5.59 -8.55 5.09
N SER A 193 5.52 -9.82 5.49
CA SER A 193 5.71 -10.96 4.58
C SER A 193 4.69 -12.09 4.75
N ASP A 194 4.58 -12.91 3.71
CA ASP A 194 3.89 -14.21 3.69
C ASP A 194 4.49 -15.25 4.65
N ASP A 195 5.65 -14.99 5.25
CA ASP A 195 6.18 -15.78 6.37
C ASP A 195 5.51 -15.46 7.72
N GLY A 196 4.58 -14.49 7.75
CA GLY A 196 3.84 -14.07 8.93
C GLY A 196 4.63 -13.17 9.88
N LEU A 197 5.81 -12.73 9.45
CA LEU A 197 6.68 -11.85 10.23
C LEU A 197 6.60 -10.42 9.72
N ILE A 198 6.88 -9.50 10.64
CA ILE A 198 7.20 -8.11 10.32
C ILE A 198 8.63 -7.88 10.79
N LYS A 199 9.47 -7.25 9.97
CA LYS A 199 10.86 -6.96 10.32
C LYS A 199 11.13 -5.47 10.18
N LEU A 200 11.85 -4.92 11.15
CA LEU A 200 12.39 -3.56 11.10
C LEU A 200 13.84 -3.61 10.66
N ILE A 201 14.15 -2.79 9.67
CA ILE A 201 15.48 -2.73 9.07
C ILE A 201 16.03 -1.33 9.26
N ASP A 202 17.28 -1.27 9.74
CA ASP A 202 18.10 -0.06 9.72
C ASP A 202 18.71 0.07 8.32
N LEU A 203 18.39 1.16 7.62
CA LEU A 203 18.77 1.38 6.22
C LEU A 203 20.25 1.74 6.07
N GLU A 204 20.81 2.48 7.04
CA GLU A 204 22.23 2.85 7.05
C GLU A 204 23.10 1.60 7.17
N LYS A 205 22.81 0.76 8.16
CA LYS A 205 23.55 -0.49 8.43
C LYS A 205 23.14 -1.64 7.53
N SER A 206 21.93 -1.57 6.96
CA SER A 206 21.29 -2.69 6.25
C SER A 206 21.18 -3.96 7.06
N GLU A 207 20.79 -3.78 8.32
CA GLU A 207 20.61 -4.86 9.27
C GLU A 207 19.17 -4.93 9.75
N ILE A 208 18.70 -6.15 10.00
CA ILE A 208 17.42 -6.38 10.66
C ILE A 208 17.64 -6.09 12.14
N ILE A 209 17.04 -5.02 12.65
CA ILE A 209 17.23 -4.59 14.04
C ILE A 209 16.10 -5.04 14.96
N GLN A 210 14.95 -5.45 14.42
CA GLN A 210 13.84 -6.02 15.19
C GLN A 210 12.99 -6.97 14.34
N GLN A 211 12.42 -7.97 14.99
CA GLN A 211 11.43 -8.86 14.38
C GLN A 211 10.19 -8.94 15.27
N PHE A 212 9.03 -8.65 14.68
CA PHE A 212 7.74 -8.73 15.36
C PHE A 212 7.07 -10.07 15.05
N ARG A 213 6.57 -10.73 16.11
CA ARG A 213 5.96 -12.07 16.03
C ARG A 213 4.52 -12.03 16.52
N GLY A 214 3.60 -12.61 15.76
CA GLY A 214 2.22 -12.76 16.20
C GLY A 214 1.24 -13.15 15.10
N HIS A 215 1.44 -12.69 13.87
CA HIS A 215 0.62 -13.12 12.75
C HIS A 215 0.87 -14.59 12.40
N LYS A 216 -0.20 -15.33 12.12
CA LYS A 216 -0.14 -16.76 11.77
C LYS A 216 0.00 -16.97 10.26
N TYR A 217 -0.44 -16.01 9.47
CA TYR A 217 -0.39 -16.02 8.01
C TYR A 217 0.17 -14.69 7.49
N GLY A 218 0.19 -14.52 6.17
CA GLY A 218 0.84 -13.38 5.52
C GLY A 218 0.35 -12.04 6.03
N VAL A 219 1.29 -11.13 6.25
CA VAL A 219 1.03 -9.74 6.64
C VAL A 219 0.73 -8.95 5.38
N MET A 220 -0.50 -8.48 5.23
CA MET A 220 -0.97 -7.91 3.97
C MET A 220 -0.66 -6.43 3.84
N ASP A 221 -0.78 -5.68 4.94
CA ASP A 221 -0.56 -4.24 4.91
C ASP A 221 -0.10 -3.70 6.27
N LEU A 222 0.53 -2.51 6.26
CA LEU A 222 1.07 -1.80 7.41
C LEU A 222 0.66 -0.33 7.36
N SER A 223 0.39 0.27 8.53
CA SER A 223 0.19 1.71 8.61
C SER A 223 0.79 2.30 9.88
N LYS A 224 1.46 3.45 9.73
CA LYS A 224 2.14 4.14 10.84
C LYS A 224 1.11 4.83 11.74
N ILE A 225 1.21 4.61 13.05
CA ILE A 225 0.44 5.37 14.06
C ILE A 225 1.24 6.61 14.44
N ASN A 226 2.52 6.41 14.79
CA ASN A 226 3.49 7.44 15.15
C ASN A 226 4.91 6.85 15.03
N GLU A 227 5.94 7.59 15.44
CA GLU A 227 7.35 7.15 15.36
C GLU A 227 7.67 5.85 16.13
N LYS A 228 6.80 5.45 17.06
CA LYS A 228 7.04 4.32 17.98
C LYS A 228 6.03 3.19 17.83
N SER A 229 5.03 3.33 16.95
CA SER A 229 3.97 2.33 16.82
C SER A 229 3.35 2.31 15.45
N PHE A 230 2.83 1.15 15.09
CA PHE A 230 2.20 0.90 13.79
C PHE A 230 1.09 -0.14 13.95
N VAL A 231 0.24 -0.22 12.93
CA VAL A 231 -0.76 -1.28 12.79
C VAL A 231 -0.44 -2.18 11.62
N SER A 232 -0.88 -3.43 11.71
CA SER A 232 -0.82 -4.38 10.62
C SER A 232 -2.13 -5.14 10.47
N CYS A 233 -2.39 -5.61 9.27
CA CYS A 233 -3.45 -6.57 8.97
C CYS A 233 -2.90 -7.82 8.28
N SER A 234 -3.64 -8.92 8.35
CA SER A 234 -3.18 -10.21 7.85
C SER A 234 -4.34 -11.07 7.34
N THR A 235 -3.99 -12.02 6.47
CA THR A 235 -4.86 -13.13 6.05
C THR A 235 -5.29 -14.04 7.21
N ASP A 236 -4.67 -13.92 8.40
CA ASP A 236 -5.14 -14.54 9.64
C ASP A 236 -6.36 -13.86 10.28
N ARG A 237 -6.90 -12.83 9.62
CA ARG A 237 -8.11 -12.09 10.02
C ARG A 237 -7.93 -11.37 11.35
N THR A 238 -6.70 -10.93 11.62
CA THR A 238 -6.38 -10.09 12.77
C THR A 238 -5.83 -8.74 12.36
N ILE A 239 -6.19 -7.74 13.16
CA ILE A 239 -5.54 -6.43 13.17
C ILE A 239 -4.69 -6.37 14.45
N ARG A 240 -3.43 -5.98 14.31
CA ARG A 240 -2.49 -5.89 15.43
C ARG A 240 -1.92 -4.48 15.54
N VAL A 241 -1.77 -4.01 16.77
CA VAL A 241 -1.09 -2.76 17.13
C VAL A 241 0.23 -3.11 17.78
N TRP A 242 1.31 -2.52 17.30
CA TRP A 242 2.68 -2.84 17.68
C TRP A 242 3.38 -1.63 18.27
N ASP A 243 4.26 -1.88 19.23
CA ASP A 243 5.24 -0.91 19.71
C ASP A 243 6.61 -1.36 19.23
N MET A 244 7.37 -0.43 18.69
CA MET A 244 8.66 -0.67 18.07
C MET A 244 9.70 -1.27 19.02
N ASN A 245 9.51 -1.12 20.33
CA ASN A 245 10.41 -1.66 21.36
C ASN A 245 9.97 -3.03 21.89
N GLN A 246 8.87 -3.58 21.38
CA GLN A 246 8.33 -4.87 21.81
C GLN A 246 8.34 -5.87 20.66
N ILE A 247 8.57 -7.15 20.98
CA ILE A 247 8.57 -8.23 19.99
C ILE A 247 7.13 -8.68 19.67
N TYR A 248 6.24 -8.60 20.65
CA TYR A 248 4.85 -9.03 20.54
C TYR A 248 3.92 -7.81 20.48
N SER A 249 2.78 -7.95 19.80
CA SER A 249 1.78 -6.89 19.66
C SER A 249 1.20 -6.49 21.02
N GLN A 250 1.06 -5.19 21.27
CA GLN A 250 0.45 -4.68 22.51
C GLN A 250 -1.05 -4.99 22.59
N LYS A 251 -1.75 -4.81 21.46
CA LYS A 251 -3.19 -5.05 21.32
C LYS A 251 -3.43 -5.80 20.01
N HIS A 252 -4.44 -6.66 20.00
CA HIS A 252 -4.92 -7.27 18.76
C HIS A 252 -6.42 -7.49 18.85
N ILE A 253 -7.07 -7.50 17.69
CA ILE A 253 -8.44 -7.97 17.54
C ILE A 253 -8.50 -9.00 16.44
N GLN A 254 -9.36 -9.99 16.64
CA GLN A 254 -9.76 -10.93 15.62
C GLN A 254 -11.12 -10.47 15.10
N THR A 255 -11.26 -10.26 13.79
CA THR A 255 -12.47 -9.67 13.20
C THR A 255 -13.57 -10.72 12.93
N MET A 256 -13.50 -11.88 13.59
CA MET A 256 -14.31 -13.06 13.28
C MET A 256 -15.67 -13.10 14.01
N ASN A 257 -16.74 -12.94 13.22
CA ASN A 257 -17.98 -13.75 13.17
C ASN A 257 -18.97 -13.20 12.13
N ASP A 258 -18.83 -11.92 11.70
CA ASP A 258 -19.77 -11.27 10.78
C ASP A 258 -19.17 -10.88 9.40
N LYS A 259 -17.86 -11.05 9.20
CA LYS A 259 -17.13 -10.58 8.00
C LYS A 259 -16.24 -11.70 7.41
N PRO A 260 -16.67 -12.39 6.33
CA PRO A 260 -15.85 -13.45 5.72
C PRO A 260 -14.67 -12.84 4.95
N GLY A 261 -13.52 -13.52 4.95
CA GLY A 261 -12.33 -13.10 4.17
C GLY A 261 -11.17 -12.58 5.03
N GLY A 262 -10.05 -12.27 4.37
CA GLY A 262 -8.91 -11.57 4.96
C GLY A 262 -9.13 -10.06 4.96
N ILE A 263 -8.08 -9.34 5.36
CA ILE A 263 -8.03 -7.87 5.34
C ILE A 263 -6.96 -7.48 4.33
N SER A 264 -7.36 -6.88 3.21
CA SER A 264 -6.50 -6.53 2.10
C SER A 264 -5.75 -5.20 2.29
N GLY A 265 -6.30 -4.29 3.11
CA GLY A 265 -5.70 -2.97 3.35
C GLY A 265 -5.94 -2.45 4.76
N ILE A 266 -4.96 -1.73 5.30
CA ILE A 266 -5.05 -1.09 6.61
C ILE A 266 -4.51 0.33 6.53
N ARG A 267 -5.22 1.27 7.16
CA ARG A 267 -4.76 2.66 7.32
C ARG A 267 -5.03 3.13 8.73
N TYR A 268 -4.17 4.00 9.25
CA TYR A 268 -4.41 4.71 10.50
C TYR A 268 -4.51 6.20 10.22
N LYS A 269 -5.61 6.82 10.65
CA LYS A 269 -5.83 8.26 10.53
C LYS A 269 -6.83 8.74 11.57
N ASN A 270 -6.62 9.95 12.10
CA ASN A 270 -7.51 10.61 13.07
C ASN A 270 -7.89 9.71 14.26
N ASP A 271 -6.88 9.06 14.85
CA ASP A 271 -7.02 8.11 15.96
C ASP A 271 -7.92 6.91 15.69
N GLN A 272 -8.05 6.55 14.42
CA GLN A 272 -8.81 5.40 13.98
C GLN A 272 -8.00 4.49 13.07
N ILE A 273 -8.23 3.20 13.22
CA ILE A 273 -7.81 2.18 12.26
C ILE A 273 -8.94 2.02 11.25
N ILE A 274 -8.60 2.06 9.97
CA ILE A 274 -9.51 1.83 8.86
C ILE A 274 -9.05 0.56 8.17
N ALA A 275 -9.92 -0.45 8.10
CA ALA A 275 -9.61 -1.76 7.54
C ALA A 275 -10.53 -2.06 6.36
N ALA A 276 -9.93 -2.41 5.23
CA ALA A 276 -10.62 -2.90 4.05
C ALA A 276 -10.64 -4.43 4.07
N HIS A 277 -11.84 -5.01 4.18
CA HIS A 277 -12.03 -6.47 4.20
C HIS A 277 -12.32 -6.99 2.80
N ASP A 278 -11.85 -8.20 2.50
CA ASP A 278 -12.03 -8.82 1.17
C ASP A 278 -13.51 -8.97 0.78
N CYS A 279 -14.43 -9.01 1.75
CA CYS A 279 -15.88 -9.05 1.51
C CYS A 279 -16.52 -7.71 1.13
N GLY A 280 -15.74 -6.64 0.89
CA GLY A 280 -16.28 -5.33 0.55
C GLY A 280 -16.74 -4.49 1.75
N ILE A 281 -16.41 -4.91 2.98
CA ILE A 281 -16.74 -4.13 4.18
C ILE A 281 -15.54 -3.25 4.57
N ILE A 282 -15.77 -1.95 4.71
CA ILE A 282 -14.81 -0.99 5.25
C ILE A 282 -15.17 -0.73 6.71
N CYS A 283 -14.25 -1.02 7.62
CA CYS A 283 -14.46 -0.91 9.07
C CYS A 283 -13.59 0.18 9.68
N PHE A 284 -14.13 0.89 10.66
CA PHE A 284 -13.43 1.90 11.45
C PHE A 284 -13.33 1.43 12.90
N TYR A 285 -12.14 1.47 13.49
CA TYR A 285 -11.89 1.05 14.86
C TYR A 285 -11.18 2.14 15.67
N ALA A 286 -11.54 2.28 16.94
CA ALA A 286 -10.79 3.05 17.94
C ALA A 286 -9.73 2.17 18.63
N ILE A 287 -8.62 2.75 19.12
CA ILE A 287 -7.51 2.03 19.79
C ILE A 287 -7.50 2.20 21.32
#